data_AF-A0A9D1ZF90-F1
#
_entry.id   AF-A0A9D1ZF90-F1
#
_cell.length_a   1.000
_cell.length_b   1.000
_cell.length_c   1.000
_cell.angle_alpha   90.00
_cell.angle_beta   90.00
_cell.angle_gamma   90.00
#
_symmetry.space_group_name_H-M   'P 1'
#
loop_
_entity.id
_entity.type
_entity.pdbx_description
1 polymer ?
#
loop_
_entity_poly.entity_id
_entity_poly.type
_entity_poly.pdbx_seq_one_letter_code
_entity_poly.pdbx_strand_id
1 'polypeptide(L)'
;MGPAELAVMLSLLLIRALPWVLFVILCILAIRWFLRQDRPRKDPEAVAVRRSLAEVLKSHRERCKMTQEFVAEKIGVSRQAVSKWESGASEPSTTNLMKVARLYGVDPAELLREVEG
;
A
#
# COMPACT_ATOMS: atom_id res chain seq x y z
N MET A 1 -22.80 0.39 -63.75
CA MET A 1 -21.56 0.43 -62.94
C MET A 1 -20.77 -0.81 -63.27
N GLY A 2 -19.62 -0.64 -63.91
CA GLY A 2 -18.77 -1.77 -64.32
C GLY A 2 -18.03 -2.40 -63.12
N PRO A 3 -17.58 -3.66 -63.23
CA PRO A 3 -16.81 -4.31 -62.17
C PRO A 3 -15.53 -3.52 -61.82
N ALA A 4 -14.92 -2.84 -62.80
CA ALA A 4 -13.76 -1.98 -62.58
C ALA A 4 -14.08 -0.72 -61.76
N GLU A 5 -15.26 -0.12 -61.96
CA GLU A 5 -15.67 1.07 -61.21
C GLU A 5 -15.96 0.73 -59.75
N LEU A 6 -16.60 -0.43 -59.52
CA LEU A 6 -16.81 -0.97 -58.16
C LEU A 6 -15.49 -1.20 -57.43
N ALA A 7 -14.47 -1.72 -58.11
CA ALA A 7 -13.16 -1.96 -57.53
C ALA A 7 -12.45 -0.64 -57.14
N VAL A 8 -12.57 0.41 -57.96
CA VAL A 8 -11.99 1.73 -57.66
C VAL A 8 -12.73 2.42 -56.52
N MET A 9 -14.06 2.36 -56.48
CA MET A 9 -14.80 2.93 -55.36
C MET A 9 -14.50 2.21 -54.05
N LEU A 10 -14.41 0.88 -54.07
CA LEU A 10 -14.08 0.08 -52.90
C LEU A 10 -12.66 0.40 -52.40
N SER A 11 -11.67 0.53 -53.29
CA SER A 11 -10.30 0.86 -52.89
C SER A 11 -10.19 2.25 -52.27
N LEU A 12 -10.89 3.25 -52.81
CA LEU A 12 -10.93 4.60 -52.23
C LEU A 12 -11.62 4.63 -50.85
N LEU A 13 -12.66 3.82 -50.67
CA LEU A 13 -13.33 3.67 -49.38
C LEU A 13 -12.41 3.00 -48.34
N LEU A 14 -11.70 1.95 -48.74
CA LEU A 14 -10.75 1.25 -47.88
C LEU A 14 -9.58 2.16 -47.48
N ILE A 15 -8.99 2.89 -48.42
CA ILE A 15 -7.90 3.84 -48.16
C ILE A 15 -8.34 4.93 -47.16
N ARG A 16 -9.60 5.36 -47.22
CA ARG A 16 -10.13 6.36 -46.29
C ARG A 16 -10.49 5.79 -44.92
N ALA A 17 -11.03 4.57 -44.85
CA ALA A 17 -11.48 3.96 -43.60
C ALA A 17 -10.33 3.34 -42.79
N LEU A 18 -9.34 2.74 -43.46
CA LEU A 18 -8.26 1.98 -42.84
C LEU A 18 -7.38 2.81 -41.88
N PRO A 19 -7.02 4.08 -42.16
CA PRO A 19 -6.27 4.92 -41.23
C PRO A 19 -7.04 5.18 -39.92
N TRP A 20 -8.36 5.38 -39.99
CA TRP A 20 -9.18 5.60 -38.79
C TRP A 20 -9.29 4.33 -37.94
N VAL A 21 -9.45 3.17 -38.58
CA VAL A 21 -9.46 1.87 -37.87
C VAL A 21 -8.11 1.65 -37.18
N LEU A 22 -7.00 1.90 -37.87
CA LEU A 22 -5.66 1.78 -37.30
C LEU A 22 -5.46 2.77 -36.14
N PHE A 23 -5.89 4.02 -36.29
CA PHE A 23 -5.81 5.04 -35.25
C PHE A 23 -6.57 4.63 -33.99
N VAL A 24 -7.80 4.12 -34.12
CA VAL A 24 -8.60 3.64 -32.97
C VAL A 24 -7.90 2.46 -32.28
N ILE A 25 -7.33 1.52 -33.03
CA ILE A 25 -6.55 0.41 -32.46
C ILE A 25 -5.35 0.93 -31.68
N LEU A 26 -4.60 1.88 -32.24
CA LEU A 26 -3.44 2.50 -31.57
C LEU A 26 -3.86 3.27 -30.32
N CYS A 27 -4.97 4.02 -30.34
CA CYS A 27 -5.51 4.70 -29.17
C CYS A 27 -5.91 3.71 -28.07
N ILE A 28 -6.59 2.60 -28.40
CA ILE A 28 -6.96 1.58 -27.42
C ILE A 28 -5.70 0.95 -26.81
N LEU A 29 -4.69 0.62 -27.64
CA LEU A 29 -3.42 0.07 -27.15
C LEU A 29 -2.68 1.07 -26.26
N ALA A 30 -2.63 2.35 -26.65
CA ALA A 30 -2.02 3.42 -25.87
C ALA A 30 -2.75 3.65 -24.55
N ILE A 31 -4.08 3.67 -24.53
CA ILE A 31 -4.88 3.76 -23.31
C ILE A 31 -4.65 2.55 -22.41
N ARG A 32 -4.66 1.32 -22.96
CA ARG A 32 -4.37 0.11 -22.18
C ARG A 32 -2.94 0.10 -21.63
N TRP A 33 -1.99 0.63 -22.38
CA TRP A 33 -0.61 0.77 -21.94
C TRP A 33 -0.48 1.85 -20.86
N PHE A 34 -1.13 2.99 -21.04
CA PHE A 34 -1.11 4.13 -20.13
C PHE A 34 -1.83 3.81 -18.80
N LEU A 35 -3.02 3.20 -18.87
CA LEU A 35 -3.73 2.71 -17.68
C LEU A 35 -3.03 1.53 -16.98
N ARG A 36 -2.10 0.85 -17.65
CA ARG A 36 -1.18 -0.11 -17.01
C ARG A 36 0.08 0.55 -16.44
N GLN A 37 0.37 1.79 -16.84
CA GLN A 37 1.59 2.51 -16.47
C GLN A 37 1.52 3.15 -15.07
N ASP A 38 0.32 3.23 -14.48
CA ASP A 38 0.16 3.52 -13.07
C ASP A 38 0.56 2.29 -12.24
N ARG A 39 1.86 1.98 -12.23
CA ARG A 39 2.44 1.35 -11.05
C ARG A 39 2.25 2.38 -9.94
N PRO A 40 1.48 2.10 -8.88
CA PRO A 40 1.32 3.05 -7.80
C PRO A 40 2.73 3.43 -7.36
N ARG A 41 3.06 4.71 -7.58
CA ARG A 41 4.28 5.30 -7.07
C ARG A 41 4.15 5.12 -5.57
N LYS A 42 4.93 4.19 -5.02
CA LYS A 42 4.95 3.96 -3.57
C LYS A 42 5.76 5.11 -3.01
N ASP A 43 5.14 6.29 -2.99
CA ASP A 43 5.74 7.52 -2.48
C ASP A 43 6.13 7.23 -1.03
N PRO A 44 7.43 7.22 -0.68
CA PRO A 44 7.85 6.98 0.69
C PRO A 44 7.28 8.05 1.64
N GLU A 45 6.95 9.24 1.13
CA GLU A 45 6.30 10.33 1.87
C GLU A 45 4.79 10.13 2.08
N ALA A 46 4.06 9.48 1.17
CA ALA A 46 2.66 9.13 1.40
C ALA A 46 2.50 7.99 2.42
N VAL A 47 3.61 7.32 2.77
CA VAL A 47 3.73 6.37 3.88
C VAL A 47 4.33 7.03 5.13
N ALA A 48 4.29 8.36 5.23
CA ALA A 48 4.06 9.01 6.52
C ALA A 48 2.55 8.92 6.84
N VAL A 49 2.00 7.70 6.77
CA VAL A 49 0.75 7.39 7.44
C VAL A 49 1.11 7.46 8.91
N ARG A 50 0.56 8.44 9.64
CA ARG A 50 0.57 8.48 11.11
C ARG A 50 0.47 7.05 11.61
N ARG A 51 1.59 6.48 12.10
CA ARG A 51 1.55 5.09 12.53
C ARG A 51 0.71 5.04 13.78
N SER A 52 -0.24 4.13 13.84
CA SER A 52 -0.96 3.92 15.09
C SER A 52 0.02 3.41 16.16
N LEU A 53 -0.24 3.70 17.44
CA LEU A 53 0.55 3.13 18.53
C LEU A 53 0.61 1.59 18.43
N ALA A 54 -0.47 0.97 17.96
CA ALA A 54 -0.55 -0.46 17.70
C ALA A 54 0.53 -0.94 16.69
N GLU A 55 0.67 -0.24 15.57
CA GLU A 55 1.67 -0.54 14.54
C GLU A 55 3.10 -0.29 15.03
N VAL A 56 3.32 0.79 15.79
CA VAL A 56 4.63 1.11 16.38
C VAL A 56 5.04 -0.01 17.35
N LEU A 57 4.18 -0.38 18.30
CA LEU A 57 4.46 -1.44 19.27
C LEU A 57 4.76 -2.77 18.58
N LYS A 58 3.95 -3.14 17.59
CA LYS A 58 4.16 -4.36 16.80
C LYS A 58 5.48 -4.33 16.03
N SER A 59 5.80 -3.20 15.41
CA SER A 59 7.05 -3.02 14.65
C SER A 59 8.28 -3.18 15.53
N HIS A 60 8.29 -2.54 16.71
CA HIS A 60 9.39 -2.69 17.67
C HIS A 60 9.51 -4.14 18.16
N ARG A 61 8.40 -4.81 18.47
CA ARG A 61 8.42 -6.23 18.85
C ARG A 61 9.09 -7.09 17.79
N GLU A 62 8.73 -6.89 16.53
CA GLU A 62 9.24 -7.67 15.39
C GLU A 62 10.72 -7.37 15.12
N ARG A 63 11.15 -6.09 15.24
CA ARG A 63 12.57 -5.70 15.18
C ARG A 63 13.39 -6.37 16.27
N CYS A 64 12.83 -6.48 17.48
CA CYS A 64 13.43 -7.19 18.60
C CYS A 64 13.33 -8.73 18.47
N LYS A 65 12.70 -9.26 17.41
CA LYS A 65 12.48 -10.71 17.16
C LYS A 65 11.75 -11.42 18.31
N MET A 66 10.83 -10.73 18.97
CA MET A 66 10.07 -11.27 20.11
C MET A 66 8.67 -11.72 19.70
N THR A 67 8.11 -12.71 20.38
CA THR A 67 6.70 -13.10 20.24
C THR A 67 5.82 -12.27 21.19
N GLN A 68 4.52 -12.17 20.91
CA GLN A 68 3.57 -11.51 21.83
C GLN A 68 3.56 -12.21 23.21
N GLU A 69 3.71 -13.53 23.22
CA GLU A 69 3.81 -14.34 24.46
C GLU A 69 5.03 -13.91 25.28
N PHE A 70 6.19 -13.80 24.63
CA PHE A 70 7.43 -13.40 25.28
C PHE A 70 7.34 -11.99 25.87
N VAL A 71 6.79 -11.03 25.12
CA VAL A 71 6.60 -9.66 25.62
C VAL A 71 5.68 -9.66 26.84
N ALA A 72 4.56 -10.38 26.76
CA ALA A 72 3.58 -10.46 27.83
C ALA A 72 4.19 -11.03 29.13
N GLU A 73 4.94 -12.13 29.01
CA GLU A 73 5.65 -12.76 30.12
C GLU A 73 6.65 -11.80 30.77
N LYS A 74 7.46 -11.08 29.96
CA LYS A 74 8.50 -10.19 30.48
C LYS A 74 7.97 -8.96 31.19
N ILE A 75 6.84 -8.41 30.78
CA ILE A 75 6.26 -7.20 31.40
C ILE A 75 5.19 -7.51 32.45
N GLY A 76 4.81 -8.78 32.59
CA GLY A 76 3.86 -9.29 33.59
C GLY A 76 2.41 -8.99 33.23
N VAL A 77 2.00 -9.22 31.98
CA VAL A 77 0.61 -9.07 31.51
C VAL A 77 0.16 -10.31 30.73
N SER A 78 -1.11 -10.40 30.36
CA SER A 78 -1.59 -11.49 29.50
C SER A 78 -1.20 -11.27 28.05
N ARG A 79 -0.95 -12.36 27.31
CA ARG A 79 -0.72 -12.30 25.85
C ARG A 79 -1.89 -11.65 25.10
N GLN A 80 -3.12 -11.84 25.59
CA GLN A 80 -4.31 -11.16 25.06
C GLN A 80 -4.22 -9.63 25.20
N ALA A 81 -3.64 -9.11 26.27
CA ALA A 81 -3.43 -7.66 26.42
C ALA A 81 -2.49 -7.14 25.33
N VAL A 82 -1.34 -7.79 25.12
CA VAL A 82 -0.39 -7.43 24.06
C VAL A 82 -1.03 -7.52 22.68
N SER A 83 -1.81 -8.58 22.42
CA SER A 83 -2.55 -8.75 21.17
C SER A 83 -3.56 -7.62 20.92
N LYS A 84 -4.29 -7.18 21.95
CA LYS A 84 -5.21 -6.04 21.84
C LYS A 84 -4.50 -4.72 21.61
N TRP A 85 -3.32 -4.51 22.20
CA TRP A 85 -2.50 -3.31 21.94
C TRP A 85 -1.99 -3.28 20.51
N GLU A 86 -1.41 -4.37 20.01
CA GLU A 86 -0.86 -4.46 18.66
C GLU A 86 -1.91 -4.50 17.54
N SER A 87 -3.19 -4.70 17.89
CA SER A 87 -4.32 -4.63 16.96
C SER A 87 -5.12 -3.32 17.08
N GLY A 88 -4.76 -2.44 18.03
CA GLY A 88 -5.48 -1.18 18.29
C GLY A 88 -6.83 -1.36 18.99
N ALA A 89 -7.17 -2.57 19.45
CA ALA A 89 -8.42 -2.85 20.17
C ALA A 89 -8.45 -2.25 21.59
N SER A 90 -7.29 -1.94 22.16
CA SER A 90 -7.14 -1.18 23.41
C SER A 90 -5.75 -0.57 23.48
N GLU A 91 -5.55 0.43 24.33
CA GLU A 91 -4.23 1.02 24.56
C GLU A 91 -3.57 0.47 25.83
N PRO A 92 -2.24 0.37 25.88
CA PRO A 92 -1.53 0.09 27.13
C PRO A 92 -1.65 1.29 28.08
N SER A 93 -1.74 1.01 29.39
CA SER A 93 -1.58 2.07 30.39
C SER A 93 -0.18 2.68 30.31
N THR A 94 0.01 3.89 30.83
CA THR A 94 1.32 4.57 30.88
C THR A 94 2.40 3.68 31.50
N THR A 95 2.07 2.97 32.59
CA THR A 95 2.98 2.02 33.24
C THR A 95 3.39 0.87 32.31
N ASN A 96 2.43 0.31 31.56
CA ASN A 96 2.72 -0.78 30.63
C ASN A 96 3.49 -0.29 29.40
N LEU A 97 3.18 0.91 28.89
CA LEU A 97 3.93 1.53 27.82
C LEU A 97 5.40 1.74 28.22
N MET A 98 5.67 2.22 29.44
CA MET A 98 7.03 2.34 29.96
C MET A 98 7.76 0.99 30.05
N LYS A 99 7.08 -0.07 30.50
CA LYS A 99 7.67 -1.42 30.56
C LYS A 99 8.00 -1.96 29.17
N VAL A 100 7.10 -1.76 28.21
CA VAL A 100 7.28 -2.21 26.82
C VAL A 100 8.43 -1.45 26.15
N ALA A 101 8.49 -0.12 26.30
CA ALA A 101 9.59 0.71 25.82
C ALA A 101 10.95 0.23 26.35
N ARG A 102 11.05 -0.02 27.66
CA ARG A 102 12.25 -0.58 28.28
C ARG A 102 12.62 -1.95 27.73
N LEU A 103 11.64 -2.82 27.50
CA LEU A 103 11.88 -4.15 26.93
C LEU A 103 12.39 -4.07 25.48
N TYR A 104 11.91 -3.11 24.71
CA TYR A 104 12.36 -2.86 23.34
C TYR A 104 13.65 -2.04 23.26
N GLY A 105 14.15 -1.52 24.38
CA GLY A 105 15.36 -0.72 24.45
C GLY A 105 15.22 0.68 23.84
N VAL A 106 14.01 1.25 23.87
CA VAL A 106 13.70 2.58 23.32
C VAL A 106 13.08 3.48 24.38
N ASP A 107 13.15 4.79 24.15
CA ASP A 107 12.51 5.75 25.05
C ASP A 107 10.98 5.74 24.84
N PRO A 108 10.15 5.78 25.90
CA PRO A 108 8.70 5.84 25.75
C PRO A 108 8.22 7.03 24.91
N ALA A 109 8.91 8.17 24.95
CA ALA A 109 8.57 9.34 24.14
C ALA A 109 8.91 9.12 22.65
N GLU A 110 9.88 8.27 22.33
CA GLU A 110 10.19 7.87 20.95
C GLU A 110 9.01 7.09 20.34
N LEU A 111 8.44 6.15 21.09
CA LEU A 111 7.24 5.42 20.66
C LEU A 111 6.05 6.35 20.38
N LEU A 112 5.88 7.41 21.17
CA LEU A 112 4.79 8.38 20.99
C LEU A 112 5.06 9.36 19.84
N ARG A 113 6.32 9.78 19.63
CA ARG A 113 6.71 10.64 18.51
C ARG A 113 6.44 9.99 17.15
N GLU A 114 6.65 8.68 17.05
CA GLU A 114 6.31 7.92 15.83
C GLU A 114 4.80 7.87 15.54
N VAL A 115 3.95 8.11 16.55
CA VAL A 115 2.48 8.18 16.41
C VAL A 115 2.00 9.59 16.07
N GLU A 116 2.72 10.60 16.55
CA GLU A 116 2.36 12.01 16.32
C GLU A 116 2.79 12.56 14.95
N GLY A 117 3.84 11.97 14.38
CA GLY A 117 4.47 12.36 13.11
C GLY A 117 3.66 12.07 11.86
#